data_AF-A0A6J1BJJ5-F1
#
_entry.id   AF-A0A6J1BJJ5-F1
#
_cell.length_a   1.000
_cell.length_b   1.000
_cell.length_c   1.000
_cell.angle_alpha   90.00
_cell.angle_beta   90.00
_cell.angle_gamma   90.00
#
_symmetry.space_group_name_H-M   'P 1'
#
loop_
_entity.id
_entity.type
_entity.pdbx_description
1 polymer ?
#
loop_
_entity_poly.entity_id
_entity_poly.type
_entity_poly.pdbx_seq_one_letter_code
_entity_poly.pdbx_strand_id
1 'polypeptide(L)'
;MRKAIRGSSILALAILLLMLQYEAIHSASVTYKVGDDNGWDPSISLEAWTRGKNFHAGDILEFIYDDQLFNVVVVDKKGHDTCTVNDGATEFDSGDDKIPLAFGANYFICSTRSDLCAAGMKMAINATAPPPSSK
;
A
#
# COMPACT_ATOMS: atom_id res chain seq x y z
N MET A 1 -12.67 -61.00 2.43
CA MET A 1 -11.96 -60.10 1.50
C MET A 1 -11.90 -58.70 2.11
N ARG A 2 -10.75 -58.30 2.67
CA ARG A 2 -10.56 -56.95 3.19
C ARG A 2 -10.30 -56.04 1.99
N LYS A 3 -11.26 -55.19 1.60
CA LYS A 3 -11.00 -54.16 0.59
C LYS A 3 -9.90 -53.26 1.14
N ALA A 4 -8.74 -53.26 0.49
CA ALA A 4 -7.72 -52.26 0.71
C ALA A 4 -8.35 -50.91 0.38
N ILE A 5 -8.73 -50.16 1.41
CA ILE A 5 -9.23 -48.80 1.27
C ILE A 5 -8.03 -47.98 0.80
N ARG A 6 -8.13 -47.49 -0.43
CA ARG A 6 -7.17 -46.73 -1.23
C ARG A 6 -6.41 -45.68 -0.40
N GLY A 7 -5.20 -46.02 0.07
CA GLY A 7 -4.29 -45.06 0.70
C GLY A 7 -3.91 -43.89 -0.22
N SER A 8 -3.91 -44.12 -1.53
CA SER A 8 -3.68 -43.10 -2.56
C SER A 8 -4.81 -42.05 -2.62
N SER A 9 -6.06 -42.45 -2.38
CA SER A 9 -7.19 -41.51 -2.34
C SER A 9 -7.21 -40.66 -1.08
N ILE A 10 -6.73 -41.18 0.05
CA ILE A 10 -6.62 -40.44 1.31
C ILE A 10 -5.50 -39.40 1.21
N LEU A 11 -4.36 -39.75 0.62
CA LEU A 11 -3.27 -38.81 0.36
C LEU A 11 -3.65 -37.71 -0.64
N ALA A 12 -4.34 -38.06 -1.72
CA ALA A 12 -4.85 -37.07 -2.68
C ALA A 12 -5.87 -36.11 -2.05
N LEU A 13 -6.75 -36.62 -1.17
CA LEU A 13 -7.70 -35.79 -0.44
C LEU A 13 -7.02 -34.88 0.59
N ALA A 14 -5.99 -35.39 1.28
CA ALA A 14 -5.19 -34.58 2.22
C ALA A 14 -4.41 -33.46 1.51
N ILE A 15 -3.82 -33.75 0.35
CA ILE A 15 -3.14 -32.74 -0.48
C ILE A 15 -4.15 -31.71 -1.02
N LEU A 16 -5.33 -32.16 -1.47
CA LEU A 16 -6.39 -31.25 -1.91
C LEU A 16 -6.89 -30.35 -0.75
N LEU A 17 -7.04 -30.91 0.45
CA LEU A 17 -7.41 -30.16 1.65
C LEU A 17 -6.31 -29.17 2.09
N LEU A 18 -5.03 -29.53 1.94
CA LEU A 18 -3.89 -28.63 2.17
C LEU A 18 -3.81 -27.50 1.12
N MET A 19 -4.10 -27.79 -0.15
CA MET A 19 -4.20 -26.79 -1.23
C MET A 19 -5.38 -25.83 -1.00
N LEU A 20 -6.54 -26.35 -0.58
CA LEU A 20 -7.71 -25.54 -0.20
C LEU A 20 -7.46 -24.67 1.05
N GLN A 21 -6.54 -25.08 1.94
CA GLN A 21 -6.09 -24.26 3.07
C GLN A 21 -5.09 -23.18 2.66
N TYR A 22 -4.34 -23.38 1.58
CA TYR A 22 -3.33 -22.43 1.09
C TYR A 22 -3.96 -21.18 0.46
N GLU A 23 -5.14 -21.31 -0.17
CA GLU A 23 -5.82 -20.19 -0.80
C GLU A 23 -6.56 -19.26 0.20
N ALA A 24 -6.63 -19.62 1.48
CA ALA A 24 -7.40 -18.88 2.49
C ALA A 24 -6.69 -17.66 3.11
N ILE A 25 -5.46 -17.32 2.68
CA ILE A 25 -4.62 -16.30 3.32
C ILE A 25 -4.50 -15.00 2.50
N HIS A 26 -4.91 -14.97 1.23
CA HIS A 26 -4.77 -13.78 0.40
C HIS A 26 -6.02 -12.91 0.50
N SER A 27 -6.10 -12.05 1.52
CA SER A 27 -6.90 -10.83 1.37
C SER A 27 -6.29 -10.05 0.20
N ALA A 28 -7.04 -9.87 -0.88
CA ALA A 28 -6.56 -9.09 -2.02
C ALA A 28 -6.24 -7.65 -1.56
N SER A 29 -5.04 -7.17 -1.84
CA SER A 29 -4.68 -5.78 -1.57
C SER A 29 -5.48 -4.84 -2.48
N VAL A 30 -5.89 -3.70 -1.95
CA VAL A 30 -6.54 -2.65 -2.72
C VAL A 30 -5.49 -1.67 -3.23
N THR A 31 -5.56 -1.30 -4.50
CA THR A 31 -4.74 -0.20 -5.04
C THR A 31 -5.55 1.10 -5.04
N TYR A 32 -5.00 2.14 -4.42
CA TYR A 32 -5.54 3.49 -4.38
C TYR A 32 -4.69 4.42 -5.25
N LYS A 33 -5.28 4.93 -6.33
CA LYS A 33 -4.67 6.01 -7.11
C LYS A 33 -4.72 7.31 -6.32
N VAL A 34 -3.57 7.81 -5.90
CA VAL A 34 -3.47 9.02 -5.09
C VAL A 34 -3.95 10.22 -5.90
N GLY A 35 -4.93 10.96 -5.36
CA GLY A 35 -5.53 12.10 -6.06
C GLY A 35 -6.55 11.74 -7.15
N ASP A 36 -6.87 10.46 -7.30
CA ASP A 36 -7.76 9.93 -8.34
C ASP A 36 -7.31 10.39 -9.74
N ASP A 37 -8.14 11.09 -10.52
CA ASP A 37 -7.77 11.54 -11.87
C ASP A 37 -6.73 12.67 -11.89
N ASN A 38 -6.57 13.39 -10.78
CA ASN A 38 -5.64 14.52 -10.69
C ASN A 38 -4.20 14.08 -10.37
N GLY A 39 -4.01 12.87 -9.83
CA GLY A 39 -2.69 12.37 -9.47
C GLY A 39 -2.06 13.04 -8.24
N TRP A 40 -0.77 12.79 -8.05
CA TRP A 40 0.05 13.40 -7.02
C TRP A 40 0.52 14.79 -7.47
N ASP A 41 -0.30 15.81 -7.14
CA ASP A 41 -0.14 17.18 -7.61
C ASP A 41 -0.42 18.19 -6.47
N PRO A 42 0.24 19.36 -6.43
CA PRO A 42 0.01 20.36 -5.39
C PRO A 42 -1.41 20.98 -5.40
N SER A 43 -2.19 20.82 -6.47
CA SER A 43 -3.55 21.37 -6.57
C SER A 43 -4.62 20.53 -5.86
N ILE A 44 -4.29 19.31 -5.44
CA ILE A 44 -5.26 18.40 -4.80
C ILE A 44 -5.27 18.53 -3.28
N SER A 45 -6.46 18.40 -2.69
CA SER A 45 -6.59 18.26 -1.25
C SER A 45 -6.45 16.78 -0.86
N LEU A 46 -5.27 16.41 -0.35
CA LEU A 46 -5.01 15.05 0.15
C LEU A 46 -5.88 14.68 1.36
N GLU A 47 -6.25 15.66 2.18
CA GLU A 47 -7.22 15.47 3.27
C GLU A 47 -8.62 15.10 2.73
N ALA A 48 -9.10 15.80 1.69
CA ALA A 48 -10.36 15.45 1.06
C ALA A 48 -10.29 14.09 0.37
N TRP A 49 -9.17 13.79 -0.29
CA TRP A 49 -8.96 12.52 -0.99
C TRP A 49 -8.95 11.33 -0.03
N THR A 50 -8.34 11.45 1.15
CA THR A 50 -8.30 10.37 2.16
C THR A 50 -9.66 10.11 2.84
N ARG A 51 -10.62 11.03 2.74
CA ARG A 51 -11.91 10.92 3.43
C ARG A 51 -12.70 9.69 3.00
N GLY A 52 -13.11 8.87 3.98
CA GLY A 52 -13.93 7.69 3.76
C GLY A 52 -13.17 6.47 3.20
N LYS A 53 -11.86 6.58 2.96
CA LYS A 53 -11.01 5.45 2.58
C LYS A 53 -10.54 4.72 3.83
N ASN A 54 -10.54 3.39 3.76
CA ASN A 54 -10.03 2.52 4.82
C ASN A 54 -8.76 1.86 4.32
N PHE A 55 -7.62 2.33 4.81
CA PHE A 55 -6.32 1.80 4.42
C PHE A 55 -5.93 0.62 5.31
N HIS A 56 -5.41 -0.43 4.69
CA HIS A 56 -4.89 -1.61 5.37
C HIS A 56 -3.44 -1.87 4.99
N ALA A 57 -2.72 -2.54 5.89
CA ALA A 57 -1.36 -2.99 5.61
C ALA A 57 -1.37 -3.91 4.37
N GLY A 58 -0.49 -3.63 3.42
CA GLY A 58 -0.42 -4.34 2.14
C GLY A 58 -1.27 -3.74 1.02
N ASP A 59 -2.21 -2.83 1.31
CA ASP A 59 -2.82 -2.00 0.27
C ASP A 59 -1.74 -1.17 -0.44
N ILE A 60 -1.96 -0.83 -1.70
CA ILE A 60 -0.99 -0.13 -2.56
C ILE A 60 -1.47 1.30 -2.77
N LEU A 61 -0.57 2.27 -2.60
CA LEU A 61 -0.76 3.61 -3.12
C LEU A 61 -0.06 3.72 -4.47
N GLU A 62 -0.82 4.07 -5.50
CA GLU A 62 -0.29 4.37 -6.83
C GLU A 62 -0.19 5.89 -7.00
N PHE A 63 1.05 6.38 -7.09
CA PHE A 63 1.36 7.78 -7.29
C PHE A 63 1.66 8.02 -8.76
N ILE A 64 0.77 8.75 -9.43
CA ILE A 64 0.95 9.17 -10.83
C ILE A 64 1.19 10.67 -10.85
N TYR A 65 2.30 11.10 -11.47
CA TYR A 65 2.74 12.51 -11.49
C TYR A 65 3.72 12.78 -12.64
N ASP A 66 3.98 14.06 -12.91
CA ASP A 66 5.05 14.50 -13.82
C ASP A 66 6.41 14.32 -13.14
N ASP A 67 7.16 13.31 -13.56
CA ASP A 67 8.46 12.93 -13.01
C ASP A 67 9.56 13.98 -13.22
N GLN A 68 9.34 14.97 -14.09
CA GLN A 68 10.23 16.10 -14.27
C GLN A 68 10.02 17.19 -13.19
N LEU A 69 8.87 17.17 -12.52
CA LEU A 69 8.46 18.19 -11.56
C LEU A 69 8.43 17.67 -10.12
N PHE A 70 7.98 16.43 -9.94
CA PHE A 70 7.65 15.87 -8.64
C PHE A 70 8.31 14.51 -8.45
N ASN A 71 8.37 14.09 -7.20
CA ASN A 71 8.76 12.75 -6.79
C ASN A 71 7.90 12.34 -5.58
N VAL A 72 8.14 11.12 -5.09
CA VAL A 72 7.56 10.64 -3.84
C VAL A 72 8.68 10.11 -2.94
N VAL A 73 8.74 10.63 -1.72
CA VAL A 73 9.68 10.15 -0.71
C VAL A 73 8.91 9.63 0.49
N VAL A 74 9.16 8.36 0.84
CA VAL A 74 8.70 7.75 2.07
C VAL A 74 9.65 8.16 3.18
N VAL A 75 9.11 8.82 4.20
CA VAL A 75 9.86 9.41 5.32
C VAL A 75 9.31 8.96 6.67
N ASP A 76 10.01 9.30 7.74
CA ASP A 76 9.44 9.18 9.09
C ASP A 76 8.55 10.39 9.43
N LYS A 77 7.92 10.37 10.61
CA LYS A 77 7.06 11.47 11.07
C LYS A 77 7.82 12.81 11.11
N LYS A 78 9.09 12.81 11.54
CA LYS A 78 9.89 14.03 11.63
C LYS A 78 10.12 14.58 10.23
N GLY A 79 10.55 13.75 9.29
CA GLY A 79 10.76 14.12 7.89
C GLY A 79 9.50 14.69 7.23
N HIS A 80 8.33 14.13 7.53
CA HIS A 80 7.05 14.68 7.07
C HIS A 80 6.69 16.03 7.69
N ASP A 81 6.90 16.19 9.00
CA ASP A 81 6.59 17.43 9.71
C ASP A 81 7.51 18.57 9.27
N THR A 82 8.79 18.26 9.03
CA THR A 82 9.82 19.24 8.62
C THR A 82 10.03 19.33 7.12
N CYS A 83 9.35 18.51 6.31
CA CYS A 83 9.56 18.43 4.86
C CYS A 83 11.02 18.16 4.47
N THR A 84 11.64 17.18 5.13
CA THR A 84 13.04 16.81 4.92
C THR A 84 13.17 15.32 4.64
N VAL A 85 14.02 14.97 3.68
CA VAL A 85 14.47 13.59 3.48
C VAL A 85 15.38 13.19 4.64
N ASN A 86 14.91 12.30 5.51
CA ASN A 86 15.63 11.83 6.70
C ASN A 86 16.37 10.52 6.45
N ASP A 87 17.20 10.10 7.41
CA ASP A 87 17.90 8.82 7.34
C ASP A 87 16.91 7.65 7.22
N GLY A 88 17.15 6.76 6.26
CA GLY A 88 16.27 5.63 5.96
C GLY A 88 15.08 5.95 5.07
N ALA A 89 14.96 7.19 4.57
CA ALA A 89 13.96 7.54 3.58
C ALA A 89 14.19 6.75 2.27
N THR A 90 13.09 6.45 1.58
CA THR A 90 13.12 5.81 0.26
C THR A 90 12.49 6.75 -0.75
N GLU A 91 13.21 7.02 -1.83
CA GLU A 91 12.80 7.92 -2.90
C GLU A 91 12.35 7.13 -4.13
N PHE A 92 11.32 7.65 -4.78
CA PHE A 92 10.73 7.14 -6.00
C PHE A 92 10.51 8.30 -6.97
N ASP A 93 10.89 8.10 -8.23
CA ASP A 93 11.00 9.14 -9.25
C ASP A 93 10.54 8.67 -10.65
N SER A 94 9.72 7.61 -10.72
CA SER A 94 9.32 7.02 -12.02
C SER A 94 8.11 7.68 -12.68
N GLY A 95 7.35 8.51 -11.94
CA GLY A 95 6.08 9.09 -12.38
C GLY A 95 4.87 8.14 -12.32
N ASP A 96 5.07 6.84 -12.05
CA ASP A 96 4.03 5.84 -11.73
C ASP A 96 4.57 4.86 -10.67
N ASP A 97 4.56 5.30 -9.42
CA ASP A 97 5.11 4.52 -8.30
C ASP A 97 4.02 3.83 -7.49
N LYS A 98 4.19 2.52 -7.32
CA LYS A 98 3.28 1.65 -6.56
C LYS A 98 3.92 1.28 -5.23
N ILE A 99 3.47 1.91 -4.16
CA ILE A 99 4.06 1.79 -2.82
C ILE A 99 3.10 1.04 -1.89
N PRO A 100 3.48 -0.15 -1.37
CA PRO A 100 2.65 -0.86 -0.41
C PRO A 100 2.68 -0.16 0.96
N LEU A 101 1.53 -0.11 1.61
CA LEU A 101 1.38 0.45 2.95
C LEU A 101 1.90 -0.53 4.02
N ALA A 102 2.77 -0.03 4.89
CA ALA A 102 3.13 -0.73 6.12
C ALA A 102 2.00 -0.62 7.14
N PHE A 103 1.91 -1.58 8.07
CA PHE A 103 1.00 -1.46 9.22
C PHE A 103 1.35 -0.22 10.08
N GLY A 104 0.33 0.55 10.45
CA GLY A 104 0.50 1.78 11.23
C GLY A 104 0.70 3.01 10.35
N ALA A 105 1.52 3.95 10.84
CA ALA A 105 1.69 5.26 10.19
C ALA A 105 2.67 5.19 9.01
N ASN A 106 2.24 5.72 7.87
CA ASN A 106 2.99 5.88 6.63
C ASN A 106 3.04 7.36 6.27
N TYR A 107 4.21 7.88 5.91
CA TYR A 107 4.40 9.30 5.62
C TYR A 107 5.09 9.49 4.27
N PHE A 108 4.53 10.39 3.47
CA PHE A 108 4.97 10.66 2.11
C PHE A 108 5.14 12.17 1.92
N ILE A 109 6.19 12.58 1.23
CA ILE A 109 6.44 13.96 0.84
C ILE A 109 6.86 14.04 -0.62
N CYS A 110 6.66 15.20 -1.24
CA CYS A 110 7.42 15.61 -2.43
C CYS A 110 8.67 16.37 -1.96
N SER A 111 9.86 15.94 -2.37
CA SER A 111 11.13 16.56 -1.94
C SER A 111 11.80 17.41 -3.02
N THR A 112 11.43 17.24 -4.30
CA THR A 112 11.98 18.07 -5.40
C THR A 112 11.73 19.55 -5.20
N ARG A 113 10.61 19.90 -4.56
CA ARG A 113 10.22 21.27 -4.21
C ARG A 113 9.77 21.39 -2.75
N SER A 114 10.70 21.76 -1.88
CA SER A 114 10.46 21.84 -0.43
C SER A 114 9.37 22.84 -0.03
N ASP A 115 9.17 23.91 -0.82
CA ASP A 115 8.08 24.87 -0.67
C ASP A 115 6.70 24.22 -0.90
N LEU A 116 6.58 23.29 -1.84
CA LEU A 116 5.33 22.56 -2.09
C LEU A 116 4.99 21.61 -0.96
N CYS A 117 5.96 20.90 -0.39
CA CYS A 117 5.71 20.04 0.77
C CYS A 117 5.17 20.87 1.94
N ALA A 118 5.78 22.02 2.23
CA ALA A 118 5.32 22.93 3.27
C ALA A 118 3.92 23.50 2.96
N ALA A 119 3.59 23.68 1.68
CA ALA A 119 2.27 24.10 1.20
C ALA A 119 1.21 22.98 1.16
N GLY A 120 1.58 21.73 1.45
CA GLY A 120 0.62 20.62 1.59
C GLY A 120 0.83 19.45 0.64
N MET A 121 1.87 19.44 -0.21
CA MET A 121 2.24 18.29 -1.05
C MET A 121 2.95 17.21 -0.22
N LYS A 122 2.22 16.69 0.76
CA LYS A 122 2.62 15.65 1.70
C LYS A 122 1.40 14.92 2.23
N MET A 123 1.57 13.66 2.61
CA MET A 123 0.47 12.81 3.05
C MET A 123 0.89 11.94 4.23
N ALA A 124 -0.02 11.81 5.20
CA ALA A 124 0.09 10.88 6.31
C ALA A 124 -1.12 9.93 6.30
N ILE A 125 -0.85 8.62 6.27
CA ILE A 125 -1.89 7.57 6.28
C ILE A 125 -1.61 6.63 7.44
N ASN A 126 -2.66 6.28 8.19
CA ASN A 126 -2.59 5.20 9.17
C ASN A 126 -3.30 3.96 8.61
N ALA A 127 -2.53 2.94 8.25
CA ALA A 127 -3.03 1.68 7.73
C ALA A 127 -3.28 0.69 8.88
N THR A 128 -4.46 0.07 8.89
CA THR A 128 -4.86 -0.90 9.91
C THR A 128 -4.59 -2.34 9.46
N ALA A 129 -4.87 -3.32 10.31
CA ALA A 129 -4.81 -4.72 9.87
C ALA A 129 -5.91 -4.96 8.82
N PRO A 130 -5.62 -5.73 7.74
CA PRO A 130 -6.64 -6.11 6.78
C PRO A 130 -7.87 -6.73 7.47
N PRO A 131 -9.08 -6.51 6.96
CA PRO A 131 -10.25 -7.16 7.49
C PRO A 131 -10.07 -8.69 7.40
N PRO A 132 -10.64 -9.46 8.34
CA PRO A 132 -10.64 -10.91 8.22
C PRO A 132 -11.24 -11.30 6.87
N SER A 133 -10.58 -12.17 6.12
CA SER A 133 -11.10 -12.69 4.86
C SER A 133 -12.52 -13.24 5.11
N SER A 134 -13.52 -12.63 4.47
CA SER A 134 -14.87 -13.16 4.46
C SER A 134 -14.86 -14.39 3.57
N LYS A 135 -14.92 -15.56 4.22
CA LYS A 135 -15.06 -16.88 3.59
C LYS A 135 -16.26 -16.95 2.65
#